data_AF-A0A6A7BII6-F1
#
_entry.id   AF-A0A6A7BII6-F1
#
_cell.length_a   1.000
_cell.length_b   1.000
_cell.length_c   1.000
_cell.angle_alpha   90.00
_cell.angle_beta   90.00
_cell.angle_gamma   90.00
#
_symmetry.space_group_name_H-M   'P 1'
#
loop_
_entity.id
_entity.type
_entity.pdbx_description
1 polymer ?
#
loop_
_entity_poly.entity_id
_entity_poly.type
_entity_poly.pdbx_seq_one_letter_code
_entity_poly.pdbx_strand_id
1 'polypeptide(L)'
;MSIRRSNAYPSETTRPRDYQEAINQKFCQIWVLHANDQNAQMINKLLREQRWAPYAVPVPQIEPKPMRACVVFITHFTNDNINIAYYIEETHVTRFLVGTFGMQAYNGSALITPITFTSRDSLFSSAGKVSQSSPAQMRVTKNDAQLEKVRWRYLYETARIQWAKLEFVHTRWKLLKDQIQEAPEPKISYIDIDADENEDKAKGNDDSDDD
;
A
#
# COMPACT_ATOMS: atom_id res chain seq x y z
N MET A 1 2.46 24.05 -4.11
CA MET A 1 3.55 23.05 -4.20
C MET A 1 3.05 21.85 -4.99
N SER A 2 3.63 21.60 -6.17
CA SER A 2 3.17 20.57 -7.11
C SER A 2 3.70 19.20 -6.68
N ILE A 3 2.82 18.31 -6.22
CA ILE A 3 3.16 16.89 -5.99
C ILE A 3 3.25 16.26 -7.38
N ARG A 4 4.48 16.09 -7.89
CA ARG A 4 4.74 15.25 -9.06
C ARG A 4 4.22 13.84 -8.74
N ARG A 5 3.05 13.49 -9.25
CA ARG A 5 2.63 12.09 -9.37
C ARG A 5 3.56 11.46 -10.41
N SER A 6 4.66 10.85 -9.97
CA SER A 6 5.41 9.95 -10.82
C SER A 6 4.59 8.68 -10.99
N ASN A 7 3.56 8.72 -11.85
CA ASN A 7 3.00 7.52 -12.44
C ASN A 7 4.02 7.02 -13.47
N ALA A 8 5.20 6.62 -12.97
CA ALA A 8 6.21 5.96 -13.78
C ALA A 8 5.65 4.57 -14.06
N TYR A 9 5.09 4.42 -15.25
CA TYR A 9 4.72 3.11 -15.73
C TYR A 9 5.96 2.24 -15.86
N PRO A 10 5.82 0.93 -15.59
CA PRO A 10 6.94 0.03 -15.66
C PRO A 10 7.55 0.06 -17.07
N SER A 11 8.85 0.31 -17.12
CA SER A 11 9.68 0.12 -18.30
C SER A 11 9.89 -1.37 -18.56
N GLU A 12 10.33 -1.74 -19.77
CA GLU A 12 10.79 -3.11 -20.05
C GLU A 12 11.93 -3.55 -19.11
N THR A 13 12.59 -2.59 -18.46
CA THR A 13 13.67 -2.80 -17.48
C THR A 13 13.22 -2.76 -16.03
N THR A 14 11.90 -2.65 -15.75
CA THR A 14 11.40 -2.64 -14.38
C THR A 14 11.68 -3.97 -13.71
N ARG A 15 12.51 -3.93 -12.67
CA ARG A 15 12.78 -5.08 -11.81
C ARG A 15 12.60 -4.72 -10.34
N PRO A 16 12.20 -5.68 -9.49
CA PRO A 16 12.38 -5.53 -8.05
C PRO A 16 13.85 -5.24 -7.73
N ARG A 17 14.08 -4.36 -6.74
CA ARG A 17 15.41 -4.22 -6.17
C ARG A 17 15.83 -5.51 -5.47
N ASP A 18 17.13 -5.75 -5.40
CA ASP A 18 17.64 -6.81 -4.53
C ASP A 18 17.48 -6.42 -3.07
N TYR A 19 17.43 -7.41 -2.17
CA TYR A 19 17.27 -7.15 -0.73
C TYR A 19 18.31 -6.16 -0.18
N GLN A 20 19.58 -6.27 -0.61
CA GLN A 20 20.65 -5.35 -0.17
C GLN A 20 20.43 -3.92 -0.68
N GLU A 21 19.96 -3.75 -1.92
CA GLU A 21 19.60 -2.44 -2.46
C GLU A 21 18.42 -1.85 -1.67
N ALA A 22 17.40 -2.67 -1.39
CA ALA A 22 16.17 -2.24 -0.76
C ALA A 22 16.32 -1.91 0.73
N ILE A 23 17.11 -2.68 1.49
CA ILE A 23 17.34 -2.42 2.91
C ILE A 23 18.11 -1.11 3.11
N ASN A 24 19.05 -0.79 2.23
CA ASN A 24 19.82 0.46 2.27
C ASN A 24 19.01 1.68 1.81
N GLN A 25 17.91 1.47 1.07
CA GLN A 25 17.08 2.56 0.58
C GLN A 25 16.16 3.15 1.67
N LYS A 26 16.40 4.40 2.08
CA LYS A 26 15.62 5.09 3.12
C LYS A 26 14.11 5.15 2.82
N PHE A 27 13.75 5.27 1.55
CA PHE A 27 12.37 5.38 1.08
C PHE A 27 11.66 4.03 0.87
N CYS A 28 12.40 2.92 0.90
CA CYS A 28 11.81 1.59 0.85
C CYS A 28 11.36 1.19 2.26
N GLN A 29 10.04 1.11 2.44
CA GLN A 29 9.38 0.86 3.72
C GLN A 29 8.33 -0.23 3.51
N ILE A 30 8.10 -1.03 4.55
CA ILE A 30 7.13 -2.13 4.55
C ILE A 30 6.09 -1.85 5.63
N TRP A 31 4.82 -1.92 5.24
CA TRP A 31 3.69 -1.87 6.14
C TRP A 31 2.88 -3.15 5.99
N VAL A 32 2.41 -3.65 7.12
CA VAL A 32 1.57 -4.83 7.21
C VAL A 32 0.25 -4.41 7.86
N LEU A 33 -0.86 -4.84 7.28
CA LEU A 33 -2.19 -4.68 7.84
C LEU A 33 -2.84 -6.04 7.95
N HIS A 34 -3.35 -6.36 9.14
CA HIS A 34 -4.18 -7.53 9.36
C HIS A 34 -5.62 -7.12 9.08
N ALA A 35 -6.16 -7.60 7.97
CA ALA A 35 -7.52 -7.34 7.55
C ALA A 35 -8.50 -8.32 8.19
N ASN A 36 -9.63 -7.80 8.63
CA ASN A 36 -10.82 -8.55 9.03
C ASN A 36 -11.98 -8.16 8.09
N ASP A 37 -13.18 -8.70 8.35
CA ASP A 37 -14.37 -8.54 7.50
C ASP A 37 -14.72 -7.08 7.17
N GLN A 38 -14.34 -6.12 8.02
CA GLN A 38 -14.56 -4.68 7.81
C GLN A 38 -13.67 -4.07 6.71
N ASN A 39 -12.68 -4.82 6.22
CA ASN A 39 -11.67 -4.33 5.26
C ASN A 39 -11.87 -4.85 3.83
N ALA A 40 -13.06 -5.37 3.48
CA ALA A 40 -13.40 -5.76 2.11
C ALA A 40 -13.16 -4.62 1.09
N GLN A 41 -13.33 -3.36 1.50
CA GLN A 41 -13.03 -2.19 0.67
C GLN A 41 -11.55 -2.11 0.25
N MET A 42 -10.62 -2.55 1.09
CA MET A 42 -9.20 -2.57 0.75
C MET A 42 -8.91 -3.61 -0.35
N ILE A 43 -9.51 -4.79 -0.26
CA ILE A 43 -9.36 -5.84 -1.28
C ILE A 43 -9.89 -5.32 -2.62
N ASN A 44 -11.04 -4.64 -2.62
CA ASN A 44 -11.58 -4.01 -3.82
C ASN A 44 -10.65 -2.93 -4.40
N LYS A 45 -9.96 -2.15 -3.56
CA LYS A 45 -8.92 -1.20 -4.02
C LYS A 45 -7.77 -1.94 -4.69
N LEU A 46 -7.27 -3.03 -4.09
CA LEU A 46 -6.20 -3.85 -4.69
C LEU A 46 -6.63 -4.50 -6.01
N LEU A 47 -7.85 -5.04 -6.08
CA LEU A 47 -8.41 -5.61 -7.31
C LEU A 47 -8.56 -4.53 -8.40
N ARG A 48 -8.94 -3.30 -8.00
CA ARG A 48 -8.97 -2.17 -8.92
C ARG A 48 -7.56 -1.83 -9.43
N GLU A 49 -6.56 -1.73 -8.57
CA GLU A 49 -5.16 -1.53 -8.99
C GLU A 49 -4.72 -2.61 -9.99
N GLN A 50 -5.01 -3.88 -9.67
CA GLN A 50 -4.65 -5.02 -10.51
C GLN A 50 -5.35 -4.97 -11.89
N ARG A 51 -6.59 -4.47 -11.95
CA ARG A 51 -7.33 -4.28 -13.21
C ARG A 51 -6.63 -3.27 -14.12
N TRP A 52 -5.99 -2.25 -13.56
CA TRP A 52 -5.28 -1.21 -14.30
C TRP A 52 -3.76 -1.45 -14.37
N ALA A 53 -3.27 -2.57 -13.86
CA ALA A 53 -1.87 -2.97 -13.97
C ALA A 53 -1.61 -3.66 -15.33
N PRO A 54 -0.45 -3.41 -15.97
CA PRO A 54 -0.08 -4.05 -17.23
C PRO A 54 0.37 -5.51 -17.07
N TYR A 55 0.10 -6.14 -15.93
CA TYR A 55 0.52 -7.50 -15.61
C TYR A 55 -0.67 -8.45 -15.65
N ALA A 56 -0.53 -9.56 -16.35
CA ALA A 56 -1.34 -10.74 -16.10
C ALA A 56 -0.87 -11.34 -14.78
N VAL A 57 -1.84 -11.68 -13.95
CA VAL A 57 -1.58 -12.46 -12.74
C VAL A 57 -2.07 -13.86 -13.06
N PRO A 58 -1.28 -14.92 -12.86
CA PRO A 58 -1.67 -16.29 -13.18
C PRO A 58 -2.79 -16.84 -12.26
N VAL A 59 -3.59 -15.99 -11.64
CA VAL A 59 -4.47 -16.34 -10.53
C VAL A 59 -5.76 -17.01 -11.02
N PRO A 60 -6.16 -18.15 -10.40
CA PRO A 60 -7.54 -18.61 -10.44
C PRO A 60 -8.41 -17.63 -9.64
N GLN A 61 -9.51 -17.17 -10.23
CA GLN A 61 -10.47 -16.20 -9.69
C GLN A 61 -10.56 -16.17 -8.15
N ILE A 62 -9.76 -15.30 -7.50
CA ILE A 62 -9.94 -14.99 -6.09
C ILE A 62 -11.24 -14.21 -6.00
N GLU A 63 -12.32 -14.88 -5.60
CA GLU A 63 -13.56 -14.20 -5.27
C GLU A 63 -13.34 -13.42 -3.98
N PRO A 64 -13.48 -12.07 -3.98
CA PRO A 64 -13.36 -11.29 -2.76
C PRO A 64 -14.50 -11.67 -1.81
N LYS A 65 -14.20 -12.56 -0.86
CA LYS A 65 -15.07 -12.87 0.27
C LYS A 65 -14.60 -12.07 1.48
N PRO A 66 -15.52 -11.53 2.31
CA PRO A 66 -15.14 -10.97 3.60
C PRO A 66 -14.54 -12.11 4.43
N MET A 67 -13.22 -12.09 4.57
CA MET A 67 -12.43 -13.10 5.26
C MET A 67 -11.22 -12.41 5.90
N ARG A 68 -10.61 -13.07 6.88
CA ARG A 68 -9.38 -12.55 7.49
C ARG A 68 -8.26 -12.58 6.47
N ALA A 69 -7.45 -11.53 6.39
CA ALA A 69 -6.36 -11.50 5.43
C ALA A 69 -5.16 -10.72 5.97
N CYS A 70 -4.03 -10.88 5.29
CA CYS A 70 -2.85 -10.06 5.53
C CYS A 70 -2.52 -9.29 4.27
N VAL A 71 -2.45 -7.96 4.37
CA VAL A 71 -2.01 -7.10 3.28
C VAL A 71 -0.67 -6.50 3.64
N VAL A 72 0.25 -6.55 2.69
CA VAL A 72 1.57 -5.95 2.82
C VAL A 72 1.73 -4.92 1.72
N PHE A 73 2.14 -3.72 2.09
CA PHE A 73 2.44 -2.62 1.19
C PHE A 73 3.94 -2.30 1.27
N ILE A 74 4.59 -2.20 0.13
CA ILE A 74 6.03 -1.88 0.04
C ILE A 74 6.22 -0.66 -0.84
N THR A 75 6.83 0.39 -0.30
CA THR A 75 7.20 1.55 -1.09
C THR A 75 8.50 1.35 -1.82
N HIS A 76 8.64 1.98 -3.00
CA HIS A 76 9.86 2.00 -3.80
C HIS A 76 10.42 0.57 -3.96
N PHE A 77 9.57 -0.36 -4.38
CA PHE A 77 9.92 -1.78 -4.49
C PHE A 77 10.80 -2.06 -5.71
N THR A 78 10.49 -1.44 -6.85
CA THR A 78 11.25 -1.58 -8.09
C THR A 78 12.30 -0.48 -8.26
N ASN A 79 13.27 -0.69 -9.16
CA ASN A 79 14.23 0.33 -9.61
C ASN A 79 13.55 1.63 -10.09
N ASP A 80 12.36 1.53 -10.70
CA ASP A 80 11.54 2.65 -11.17
C ASP A 80 10.66 3.29 -10.07
N ASN A 81 10.93 2.96 -8.80
CA ASN A 81 10.21 3.48 -7.63
C ASN A 81 8.72 3.11 -7.58
N ILE A 82 8.33 2.01 -8.23
CA ILE A 82 6.96 1.52 -8.18
C ILE A 82 6.70 0.94 -6.78
N ASN A 83 5.58 1.34 -6.19
CA ASN A 83 5.07 0.74 -4.96
C ASN A 83 4.31 -0.53 -5.30
N ILE A 84 4.30 -1.50 -4.39
CA ILE A 84 3.50 -2.72 -4.57
C ILE A 84 2.65 -2.98 -3.33
N ALA A 85 1.62 -3.77 -3.53
CA ALA A 85 0.96 -4.45 -2.43
C ALA A 85 0.75 -5.92 -2.79
N TYR A 86 0.77 -6.77 -1.77
CA TYR A 86 0.29 -8.13 -1.90
C TYR A 86 -0.63 -8.51 -0.76
N TYR A 87 -1.53 -9.44 -1.06
CA TYR A 87 -2.63 -9.90 -0.24
C TYR A 87 -2.54 -11.42 -0.07
N ILE A 88 -2.59 -11.86 1.18
CA ILE A 88 -2.60 -13.26 1.60
C ILE A 88 -3.97 -13.58 2.20
N GLU A 89 -4.64 -14.58 1.63
CA GLU A 89 -5.94 -15.08 2.06
C GLU A 89 -5.89 -15.80 3.41
N GLU A 90 -7.02 -15.82 4.12
CA GLU A 90 -7.19 -16.40 5.47
C GLU A 90 -6.55 -17.79 5.62
N THR A 91 -6.81 -18.67 4.66
CA THR A 91 -6.35 -20.06 4.63
C THR A 91 -4.82 -20.17 4.66
N HIS A 92 -4.11 -19.10 4.29
CA HIS A 92 -2.66 -19.03 4.23
C HIS A 92 -2.03 -18.03 5.21
N VAL A 93 -2.83 -17.16 5.85
CA VAL A 93 -2.32 -16.13 6.78
C VAL A 93 -1.48 -16.75 7.90
N THR A 94 -1.95 -17.82 8.55
CA THR A 94 -1.20 -18.44 9.66
C THR A 94 0.17 -18.91 9.21
N ARG A 95 0.25 -19.65 8.10
CA ARG A 95 1.52 -20.13 7.54
C ARG A 95 2.43 -18.96 7.16
N PHE A 96 1.85 -17.92 6.58
CA PHE A 96 2.56 -16.71 6.21
C PHE A 96 3.14 -15.97 7.43
N LEU A 97 2.37 -15.82 8.51
CA LEU A 97 2.81 -15.10 9.71
C LEU A 97 3.90 -15.87 10.48
N VAL A 98 3.79 -17.20 10.58
CA VAL A 98 4.82 -18.04 11.19
C VAL A 98 6.16 -17.88 10.46
N GLY A 99 6.14 -17.71 9.14
CA GLY A 99 7.37 -17.52 8.38
C GLY A 99 8.16 -16.26 8.73
N THR A 100 7.51 -15.23 9.29
CA THR A 100 8.16 -13.98 9.69
C THR A 100 9.20 -14.14 10.81
N PHE A 101 9.24 -15.31 11.47
CA PHE A 101 10.18 -15.64 12.54
C PHE A 101 11.43 -16.40 12.07
N GLY A 102 11.74 -16.41 10.77
CA GLY A 102 13.00 -16.95 10.24
C GLY A 102 12.89 -18.09 9.24
N MET A 103 11.72 -18.28 8.62
CA MET A 103 11.56 -19.25 7.54
C MET A 103 11.95 -18.68 6.18
N GLN A 104 11.98 -19.55 5.17
CA GLN A 104 12.05 -19.12 3.76
C GLN A 104 10.83 -18.28 3.39
N ALA A 105 11.05 -17.31 2.49
CA ALA A 105 10.00 -16.42 2.01
C ALA A 105 8.80 -17.18 1.42
N TYR A 106 7.62 -16.63 1.60
CA TYR A 106 6.36 -17.30 1.27
C TYR A 106 6.15 -17.40 -0.25
N ASN A 107 6.08 -18.62 -0.76
CA ASN A 107 5.84 -18.92 -2.17
C ASN A 107 4.42 -19.45 -2.46
N GLY A 108 3.50 -19.39 -1.50
CA GLY A 108 2.12 -19.83 -1.74
C GLY A 108 1.29 -18.85 -2.58
N SER A 109 -0.02 -19.08 -2.64
CA SER A 109 -0.96 -18.19 -3.33
C SER A 109 -1.01 -16.81 -2.67
N ALA A 110 -0.96 -15.77 -3.49
CA ALA A 110 -1.10 -14.37 -3.10
C ALA A 110 -1.62 -13.56 -4.28
N LEU A 111 -2.46 -12.56 -4.01
CA LEU A 111 -2.73 -11.51 -4.98
C LEU A 111 -1.64 -10.46 -4.84
N ILE A 112 -0.91 -10.17 -5.91
CA ILE A 112 0.09 -9.10 -5.94
C ILE A 112 -0.28 -8.10 -7.03
N THR A 113 -0.12 -6.81 -6.72
CA THR A 113 -0.34 -5.73 -7.67
C THR A 113 0.64 -4.59 -7.46
N PRO A 114 1.18 -3.99 -8.53
CA PRO A 114 1.71 -2.64 -8.49
C PRO A 114 0.64 -1.67 -8.01
N ILE A 115 1.03 -0.61 -7.31
CA ILE A 115 0.14 0.43 -6.81
C ILE A 115 0.40 1.72 -7.59
N THR A 116 -0.64 2.18 -8.30
CA THR A 116 -0.59 3.32 -9.22
C THR A 116 -1.54 4.43 -8.80
N PHE A 117 -2.77 4.11 -8.38
CA PHE A 117 -3.83 5.10 -8.14
C PHE A 117 -4.07 5.39 -6.66
N THR A 118 -3.80 4.41 -5.80
CA THR A 118 -4.16 4.42 -4.39
C THR A 118 -2.92 4.75 -3.56
N SER A 119 -3.02 5.72 -2.65
CA SER A 119 -1.96 5.94 -1.67
C SER A 119 -2.00 4.87 -0.58
N ARG A 120 -0.89 4.65 0.15
CA ARG A 120 -0.89 3.79 1.35
C ARG A 120 -2.04 4.14 2.30
N ASP A 121 -2.20 5.43 2.58
CA ASP A 121 -3.21 5.90 3.53
C ASP A 121 -4.60 5.64 2.98
N SER A 122 -4.84 5.88 1.70
CA SER A 122 -6.11 5.53 1.06
C SER A 122 -6.35 4.02 1.08
N LEU A 123 -5.32 3.20 0.87
CA LEU A 123 -5.44 1.73 0.87
C LEU A 123 -5.88 1.22 2.25
N PHE A 124 -5.28 1.74 3.31
CA PHE A 124 -5.54 1.32 4.70
C PHE A 124 -6.65 2.10 5.41
N SER A 125 -7.17 3.17 4.80
CA SER A 125 -8.36 3.86 5.30
C SER A 125 -9.62 3.09 4.90
N SER A 126 -10.31 2.55 5.90
CA SER A 126 -11.71 2.12 5.78
C SER A 126 -12.61 3.36 5.67
N ALA A 127 -13.72 3.30 4.94
CA ALA A 127 -14.71 4.38 4.94
C ALA A 127 -15.31 4.56 6.36
N GLY A 128 -14.71 5.46 7.14
CA GLY A 128 -15.09 5.73 8.53
C GLY A 128 -13.88 6.19 9.34
N LYS A 129 -13.74 7.51 9.48
CA LYS A 129 -12.86 8.27 10.38
C LYS A 129 -11.59 7.53 10.86
N VAL A 130 -10.50 7.81 10.17
CA VAL A 130 -9.13 7.38 10.51
C VAL A 130 -8.68 8.06 11.80
N SER A 131 -8.73 7.35 12.92
CA SER A 131 -7.69 7.51 13.93
C SER A 131 -6.41 6.89 13.35
N GLN A 132 -5.32 7.64 13.30
CA GLN A 132 -4.02 7.23 12.75
C GLN A 132 -3.33 6.09 13.53
N SER A 133 -4.03 5.48 14.49
CA SER A 133 -3.55 4.45 15.40
C SER A 133 -4.49 3.25 15.48
N SER A 134 -5.03 2.79 14.35
CA SER A 134 -5.61 1.45 14.34
C SER A 134 -4.49 0.42 14.62
N PRO A 135 -4.57 -0.36 15.72
CA PRO A 135 -3.51 -1.30 16.12
C PRO A 135 -3.26 -2.41 15.08
N ALA A 136 -4.08 -2.49 14.03
CA ALA A 136 -3.94 -3.47 12.96
C ALA A 136 -2.86 -3.10 11.92
N GLN A 137 -2.44 -1.83 11.81
CA GLN A 137 -1.40 -1.40 10.88
C GLN A 137 -0.05 -1.32 11.58
N MET A 138 0.92 -2.10 11.10
CA MET A 138 2.28 -2.12 11.64
C MET A 138 3.29 -1.77 10.55
N ARG A 139 4.10 -0.74 10.79
CA ARG A 139 5.32 -0.51 9.99
C ARG A 139 6.42 -1.43 10.49
N VAL A 140 6.97 -2.27 9.61
CA VAL A 140 8.08 -3.15 9.96
C VAL A 140 9.38 -2.36 9.92
N THR A 141 10.11 -2.37 11.02
CA THR A 141 11.30 -1.54 11.17
C THR A 141 12.51 -2.18 10.53
N LYS A 142 13.44 -1.36 10.04
CA LYS A 142 14.75 -1.80 9.54
C LYS A 142 15.81 -1.84 10.64
N ASN A 143 15.40 -1.85 11.92
CA ASN A 143 16.36 -1.74 13.01
C ASN A 143 17.30 -2.97 13.02
N ASP A 144 18.45 -2.84 13.67
CA ASP A 144 19.45 -3.90 13.74
C ASP A 144 19.04 -5.06 14.67
N ALA A 145 17.85 -5.00 15.26
CA ALA A 145 17.30 -6.12 15.99
C ALA A 145 17.13 -7.30 15.04
N GLN A 146 17.82 -8.40 15.33
CA GLN A 146 17.90 -9.57 14.45
C GLN A 146 16.53 -10.05 13.97
N LEU A 147 15.52 -10.03 14.85
CA LEU A 147 14.16 -10.48 14.54
C LEU A 147 13.46 -9.58 13.51
N GLU A 148 13.56 -8.26 13.65
CA GLU A 148 12.92 -7.31 12.74
C GLU A 148 13.61 -7.32 11.37
N LYS A 149 14.94 -7.46 11.32
CA LYS A 149 15.68 -7.66 10.06
C LYS A 149 15.25 -8.94 9.35
N VAL A 150 15.05 -10.03 10.09
CA VAL A 150 14.54 -11.31 9.58
C VAL A 150 13.12 -11.15 9.02
N ARG A 151 12.22 -10.53 9.79
CA ARG A 151 10.84 -10.24 9.35
C ARG A 151 10.83 -9.35 8.11
N TRP A 152 11.62 -8.28 8.09
CA TRP A 152 11.70 -7.38 6.94
C TRP A 152 12.17 -8.12 5.68
N ARG A 153 13.25 -8.92 5.80
CA ARG A 153 13.75 -9.77 4.70
C ARG A 153 12.68 -10.73 4.21
N TYR A 154 11.98 -11.41 5.11
CA TYR A 154 10.94 -12.35 4.76
C TYR A 154 9.82 -11.71 3.94
N LEU A 155 9.32 -10.55 4.37
CA LEU A 155 8.25 -9.82 3.68
C LEU A 155 8.72 -9.30 2.31
N TYR A 156 9.92 -8.75 2.24
CA TYR A 156 10.48 -8.23 1.00
C TYR A 156 10.74 -9.34 -0.04
N GLU A 157 11.35 -10.44 0.38
CA GLU A 157 11.62 -11.58 -0.51
C GLU A 157 10.32 -12.29 -0.93
N THR A 158 9.30 -12.31 -0.06
CA THR A 158 7.97 -12.78 -0.45
C THR A 158 7.43 -11.96 -1.61
N ALA A 159 7.50 -10.62 -1.52
CA ALA A 159 7.10 -9.74 -2.61
C ALA A 159 7.87 -10.00 -3.91
N ARG A 160 9.19 -10.24 -3.85
CA ARG A 160 10.00 -10.58 -5.03
C ARG A 160 9.55 -11.88 -5.68
N ILE A 161 9.31 -12.92 -4.88
CA ILE A 161 8.80 -14.21 -5.36
C ILE A 161 7.44 -14.04 -6.04
N GLN A 162 6.52 -13.30 -5.41
CA GLN A 162 5.19 -13.08 -5.99
C GLN A 162 5.27 -12.20 -7.25
N TRP A 163 6.16 -11.21 -7.29
CA TRP A 163 6.39 -10.38 -8.48
C TRP A 163 6.90 -11.21 -9.65
N ALA A 164 7.81 -12.17 -9.40
CA ALA A 164 8.32 -13.06 -10.44
C ALA A 164 7.25 -13.95 -11.07
N LYS A 165 6.08 -14.10 -10.44
CA LYS A 165 4.92 -14.80 -10.99
C LYS A 165 4.06 -13.90 -11.89
N LEU A 166 4.27 -12.59 -11.88
CA LEU A 166 3.57 -11.66 -12.76
C LEU A 166 4.12 -11.75 -14.17
N GLU A 167 3.24 -11.83 -15.16
CA GLU A 167 3.61 -11.79 -16.56
C GLU A 167 3.25 -10.40 -17.12
N PHE A 168 4.24 -9.66 -17.62
CA PHE A 168 3.97 -8.38 -18.25
C PHE A 168 3.28 -8.57 -19.60
N VAL A 169 2.11 -7.99 -19.78
CA VAL A 169 1.32 -8.11 -21.02
C VAL A 169 1.39 -6.82 -21.81
N HIS A 170 2.27 -6.79 -22.81
CA HIS A 170 2.53 -5.60 -23.63
C HIS A 170 1.28 -5.04 -24.32
N THR A 171 0.39 -5.90 -24.82
CA THR A 171 -0.88 -5.48 -25.44
C THR A 171 -1.79 -4.77 -24.44
N ARG A 172 -1.87 -5.28 -23.20
CA ARG A 172 -2.64 -4.66 -22.13
C ARG A 172 -2.04 -3.31 -21.74
N TRP A 173 -0.71 -3.22 -21.70
CA TRP A 173 -0.03 -1.96 -21.47
C TRP A 173 -0.39 -0.89 -22.51
N LYS A 174 -0.32 -1.23 -23.80
CA LYS A 174 -0.73 -0.33 -24.89
C LYS A 174 -2.17 0.14 -24.74
N LEU A 175 -3.11 -0.77 -24.54
CA LEU A 175 -4.52 -0.43 -24.34
C LEU A 175 -4.74 0.52 -23.15
N LEU A 176 -4.07 0.26 -22.02
CA LEU A 176 -4.15 1.12 -20.85
C LEU A 176 -3.57 2.50 -21.13
N LYS A 177 -2.44 2.57 -21.85
CA LYS A 177 -1.80 3.82 -22.23
C LYS A 177 -2.71 4.65 -23.14
N ASP A 178 -3.33 4.01 -24.13
CA ASP A 178 -4.23 4.66 -25.08
C ASP A 178 -5.48 5.18 -24.35
N GLN A 179 -6.09 4.38 -23.46
CA GLN A 179 -7.22 4.81 -22.63
C GLN A 179 -6.92 6.00 -21.73
N ILE A 180 -5.68 6.11 -21.23
CA ILE A 180 -5.26 7.24 -20.39
C ILE A 180 -5.02 8.49 -21.23
N GLN A 181 -4.47 8.34 -22.43
CA GLN A 181 -4.24 9.46 -23.35
C GLN A 181 -5.55 10.00 -23.94
N GLU A 182 -6.54 9.13 -24.15
CA GLU A 182 -7.86 9.50 -24.67
C GLU A 182 -8.83 9.98 -23.58
N ALA A 183 -8.52 9.74 -22.30
CA ALA A 183 -9.33 10.24 -21.20
C ALA A 183 -9.19 11.78 -21.10
N PRO A 184 -10.29 12.56 -21.19
CA PRO A 184 -10.23 13.99 -20.95
C PRO A 184 -9.68 14.22 -19.53
N GLU A 185 -8.73 15.13 -19.39
CA GLU A 185 -8.13 15.43 -18.08
C GLU A 185 -9.24 15.63 -17.05
N PRO A 186 -9.20 14.93 -15.89
CA PRO A 186 -10.21 15.14 -14.87
C PRO A 186 -10.11 16.60 -14.43
N LYS A 187 -11.15 17.40 -14.70
CA LYS A 187 -11.36 18.71 -14.08
C LYS A 187 -11.53 18.47 -12.58
N ILE A 188 -10.42 18.43 -11.86
CA ILE A 188 -10.43 18.48 -10.40
C ILE A 188 -10.77 19.92 -10.05
N SER A 189 -12.06 20.21 -9.84
CA SER A 189 -12.47 21.44 -9.21
C SER A 189 -11.99 21.38 -7.76
N TYR A 190 -11.12 22.31 -7.39
CA TYR A 190 -10.80 22.55 -6.00
C TYR A 190 -12.12 22.91 -5.29
N ILE A 191 -12.54 22.07 -4.35
CA ILE A 191 -13.51 22.48 -3.35
C ILE A 191 -12.70 23.39 -2.43
N ASP A 192 -12.92 24.69 -2.53
CA ASP A 192 -12.52 25.64 -1.50
C ASP A 192 -13.18 25.17 -0.20
N ILE A 193 -12.38 24.57 0.68
CA ILE A 193 -12.77 24.36 2.06
C ILE A 193 -12.57 25.74 2.69
N ASP A 194 -13.66 26.49 2.70
CA ASP A 194 -13.77 27.74 3.44
C ASP A 194 -13.16 27.57 4.83
N ALA A 195 -12.28 28.50 5.13
CA ALA A 195 -11.85 28.79 6.48
C ALA A 195 -13.07 29.23 7.26
N ASP A 196 -13.62 28.34 8.09
CA ASP A 196 -14.47 28.77 9.18
C ASP A 196 -14.31 27.87 10.42
N GLU A 197 -14.49 28.54 11.55
CA GLU A 197 -14.48 28.10 12.95
C GLU A 197 -13.10 28.11 13.63
N ASN A 198 -12.70 29.26 14.19
CA ASN A 198 -13.04 29.78 15.53
C ASN A 198 -12.42 28.98 16.67
N GLU A 199 -11.60 29.65 17.48
CA GLU A 199 -11.58 29.35 18.91
C GLU A 199 -11.26 30.59 19.74
N ASP A 200 -12.32 31.02 20.41
CA ASP A 200 -12.46 31.82 21.61
C ASP A 200 -11.22 31.94 22.51
N LYS A 201 -10.91 33.17 22.91
CA LYS A 201 -10.16 33.44 24.14
C LYS A 201 -11.06 34.10 25.18
N ALA A 202 -11.57 33.26 26.07
CA ALA A 202 -12.01 33.64 27.39
C ALA A 202 -10.78 33.95 28.29
N LYS A 203 -10.70 35.18 28.80
CA LYS A 203 -10.02 35.60 30.04
C LYS A 203 -10.79 36.85 30.48
N GLY A 204 -11.30 37.03 31.68
CA GLY A 204 -11.12 36.38 32.98
C GLY A 204 -11.48 37.51 33.95
N ASN A 205 -12.57 37.36 34.70
CA ASN A 205 -12.92 38.26 35.79
C ASN A 205 -11.79 38.24 36.82
N ASP A 206 -11.35 39.41 37.27
CA ASP A 206 -10.65 39.54 38.55
C ASP A 206 -11.01 40.89 39.18
N ASP A 207 -11.79 40.77 40.25
CA ASP A 207 -11.86 41.52 41.49
C ASP A 207 -11.74 43.06 41.51
N SER A 208 -12.88 43.63 41.91
CA SER A 208 -13.07 44.86 42.66
C SER A 208 -12.30 44.85 43.99
N ASP A 209 -11.46 45.86 44.18
CA ASP A 209 -11.06 46.36 45.49
C ASP A 209 -11.79 47.69 45.78
N ASP A 210 -12.41 47.74 46.95
CA ASP A 210 -13.00 48.90 47.61
C ASP A 210 -11.90 49.93 47.99
N ASP A 211 -12.16 51.22 47.72
CA ASP A 211 -11.80 52.38 48.55
C ASP A 211 -12.71 53.58 48.22
#